data_AF-A0A2D8EVM2-F1
#
_entry.id   AF-A0A2D8EVM2-F1
#
_cell.length_a   1.000
_cell.length_b   1.000
_cell.length_c   1.000
_cell.angle_alpha   90.00
_cell.angle_beta   90.00
_cell.angle_gamma   90.00
#
_symmetry.space_group_name_H-M   'P 1'
#
loop_
_entity.id
_entity.type
_entity.pdbx_description
1 polymer ?
#
loop_
_entity_poly.entity_id
_entity_poly.type
_entity_poly.pdbx_seq_one_letter_code
_entity_poly.pdbx_strand_id
1 'polypeptide(L)'
;MEQEPAFIIGNGLTRKKFNLNKLIGQGCTFGCNALYRDFTPDYLVAIDDKIIEEITQSDYPMNRFIVPPNEEQYEPAEHNPSRPRSNAGMNACFEAIKKDFKTLYLFGFDFILEDEISVKNIYDTTSCYGPETRANHNDNYNRARYFEYMAKKNPDVNFKFVVPRDIGIIHKINSDNVTGVFYDSFDPEWESELH
;
A
#
# COMPACT_ATOMS: atom_id res chain seq x y z
N MET A 1 -3.25 19.49 -10.66
CA MET A 1 -3.49 18.55 -9.54
C MET A 1 -3.60 17.19 -10.18
N GLU A 2 -3.10 16.15 -9.52
CA GLU A 2 -3.24 14.78 -10.01
C GLU A 2 -4.73 14.40 -10.08
N GLN A 3 -5.09 13.44 -10.94
CA GLN A 3 -6.47 12.98 -11.09
C GLN A 3 -6.85 12.02 -9.96
N GLU A 4 -7.98 12.27 -9.28
CA GLU A 4 -8.62 11.31 -8.36
C GLU A 4 -9.13 10.07 -9.13
N PRO A 5 -9.11 8.88 -8.51
CA PRO A 5 -8.61 8.53 -7.18
C PRO A 5 -7.12 8.18 -7.12
N ALA A 6 -6.61 7.94 -5.92
CA ALA A 6 -5.30 7.30 -5.73
C ALA A 6 -5.42 5.78 -5.64
N PHE A 7 -4.57 5.07 -6.39
CA PHE A 7 -4.43 3.62 -6.32
C PHE A 7 -3.12 3.27 -5.61
N ILE A 8 -3.22 2.75 -4.40
CA ILE A 8 -2.06 2.35 -3.59
C ILE A 8 -1.80 0.86 -3.77
N ILE A 9 -0.62 0.51 -4.26
CA ILE A 9 -0.29 -0.84 -4.73
C ILE A 9 0.82 -1.43 -3.86
N GLY A 10 0.41 -2.33 -2.96
CA GLY A 10 1.27 -3.16 -2.13
C GLY A 10 1.70 -4.45 -2.84
N ASN A 11 2.55 -5.23 -2.18
CA ASN A 11 3.21 -6.40 -2.79
C ASN A 11 2.70 -7.76 -2.26
N GLY A 12 1.53 -7.76 -1.60
CA GLY A 12 0.84 -8.98 -1.19
C GLY A 12 0.47 -9.87 -2.38
N LEU A 13 0.36 -11.18 -2.16
CA LEU A 13 0.04 -12.15 -3.19
C LEU A 13 -1.34 -11.96 -3.81
N THR A 14 -2.31 -11.37 -3.09
CA THR A 14 -3.64 -11.13 -3.68
C THR A 14 -3.59 -10.24 -4.92
N ARG A 15 -2.61 -9.32 -5.00
CA ARG A 15 -2.36 -8.47 -6.19
C ARG A 15 -2.25 -9.28 -7.48
N LYS A 16 -1.72 -10.51 -7.44
CA LYS A 16 -1.58 -11.37 -8.64
C LYS A 16 -2.90 -11.67 -9.34
N LYS A 17 -4.04 -11.52 -8.63
CA LYS A 17 -5.38 -11.77 -9.19
C LYS A 17 -6.00 -10.53 -9.84
N PHE A 18 -5.26 -9.42 -9.93
CA PHE A 18 -5.73 -8.17 -10.54
C PHE A 18 -4.76 -7.67 -11.62
N ASN A 19 -5.29 -7.20 -12.76
CA ASN A 19 -4.47 -6.60 -13.82
C ASN A 19 -4.28 -5.10 -13.55
N LEU A 20 -3.09 -4.73 -13.05
CA LEU A 20 -2.75 -3.33 -12.73
C LEU A 20 -2.82 -2.39 -13.94
N ASN A 21 -2.68 -2.89 -15.17
CA ASN A 21 -2.79 -2.04 -16.37
C ASN A 21 -4.18 -1.40 -16.51
N LYS A 22 -5.21 -1.94 -15.83
CA LYS A 22 -6.54 -1.32 -15.77
C LYS A 22 -6.55 0.04 -15.04
N LEU A 23 -5.54 0.31 -14.21
CA LEU A 23 -5.45 1.54 -13.41
C LEU A 23 -4.81 2.70 -14.18
N ILE A 24 -4.10 2.40 -15.27
CA ILE A 24 -3.36 3.40 -16.05
C ILE A 24 -4.34 4.40 -16.65
N GLY A 25 -4.14 5.68 -16.32
CA GLY A 25 -4.97 6.78 -16.82
C GLY A 25 -6.33 6.92 -16.13
N GLN A 26 -6.61 6.13 -15.10
CA GLN A 26 -7.87 6.18 -14.34
C GLN A 26 -7.75 6.92 -13.00
N GLY A 27 -6.57 7.47 -12.71
CA GLY A 27 -6.20 8.01 -11.40
C GLY A 27 -4.70 7.95 -11.22
N CYS A 28 -4.22 8.24 -10.02
CA CYS A 28 -2.79 8.31 -9.71
C CYS A 28 -2.32 7.08 -8.94
N THR A 29 -1.27 6.43 -9.43
CA THR A 29 -0.76 5.19 -8.86
C THR A 29 0.44 5.42 -7.94
N PHE A 30 0.35 4.88 -6.72
CA PHE A 30 1.44 4.85 -5.74
C PHE A 30 1.86 3.40 -5.51
N GLY A 31 3.06 3.05 -5.96
CA GLY A 31 3.63 1.72 -5.80
C GLY A 31 4.59 1.59 -4.64
N CYS A 32 4.78 0.36 -4.17
CA CYS A 32 5.68 0.07 -3.05
C CYS A 32 6.92 -0.71 -3.50
N ASN A 33 8.12 -0.25 -3.10
CA ASN A 33 9.37 -0.99 -3.17
C ASN A 33 9.63 -1.63 -4.55
N ALA A 34 9.74 -2.97 -4.65
CA ALA A 34 10.01 -3.69 -5.90
C ALA A 34 8.89 -3.68 -6.95
N LEU A 35 7.76 -2.98 -6.74
CA LEU A 35 6.68 -2.91 -7.72
C LEU A 35 7.18 -2.52 -9.12
N TYR A 36 8.13 -1.58 -9.18
CA TYR A 36 8.70 -1.05 -10.42
C TYR A 36 9.26 -2.11 -11.38
N ARG A 37 9.57 -3.32 -10.87
CA ARG A 37 10.10 -4.43 -11.67
C ARG A 37 9.08 -5.01 -12.64
N ASP A 38 7.78 -4.93 -12.32
CA ASP A 38 6.69 -5.48 -13.16
C ASP A 38 5.58 -4.48 -13.50
N PHE A 39 5.56 -3.30 -12.86
CA PHE A 39 4.62 -2.23 -13.12
C PHE A 39 5.25 -0.87 -12.77
N THR A 40 5.16 0.12 -13.66
CA THR A 40 5.70 1.47 -13.41
C THR A 40 4.60 2.40 -12.91
N PRO A 41 4.51 2.68 -11.59
CA PRO A 41 3.51 3.61 -11.07
C PRO A 41 3.88 5.08 -11.37
N ASP A 42 2.97 5.99 -11.05
CA ASP A 42 3.21 7.45 -11.12
C ASP A 42 4.18 7.88 -10.02
N TYR A 43 4.04 7.31 -8.82
CA TYR A 43 4.96 7.47 -7.71
C TYR A 43 5.38 6.10 -7.15
N LEU A 44 6.66 5.92 -6.89
CA LEU A 44 7.18 4.74 -6.19
C LEU A 44 7.68 5.15 -4.81
N VAL A 45 7.27 4.41 -3.78
CA VAL A 45 7.62 4.69 -2.39
C VAL A 45 8.44 3.53 -1.84
N ALA A 46 9.59 3.83 -1.25
CA ALA A 46 10.41 2.83 -0.56
C ALA A 46 11.00 3.37 0.75
N ILE A 47 11.19 2.48 1.71
CA ILE A 47 11.72 2.82 3.03
C ILE A 47 12.91 1.94 3.47
N ASP A 48 13.20 0.82 2.80
CA ASP A 48 14.27 -0.09 3.20
C ASP A 48 15.54 0.15 2.38
N ASP A 49 16.69 0.31 3.04
CA ASP A 49 17.94 0.77 2.41
C ASP A 49 18.34 -0.04 1.17
N LYS A 50 18.25 -1.37 1.24
CA LYS A 50 18.64 -2.26 0.13
C LYS A 50 17.80 -2.03 -1.13
N ILE A 51 16.47 -1.86 -0.99
CA ILE A 51 15.60 -1.63 -2.16
C ILE A 51 15.67 -0.18 -2.62
N ILE A 52 15.92 0.78 -1.71
CA ILE A 52 16.20 2.17 -2.06
C ILE A 52 17.46 2.26 -2.94
N GLU A 53 18.53 1.58 -2.55
CA GLU A 53 19.77 1.52 -3.33
C GLU A 53 19.53 0.91 -4.71
N GLU A 54 18.82 -0.22 -4.77
CA GLU A 54 18.46 -0.88 -6.04
C GLU A 54 17.68 0.05 -6.98
N ILE A 55 16.65 0.76 -6.47
CA ILE A 55 15.84 1.69 -7.26
C ILE A 55 16.69 2.88 -7.73
N THR A 56 17.55 3.41 -6.86
CA THR A 56 18.42 4.56 -7.18
C THR A 56 19.44 4.23 -8.29
N GLN A 57 19.84 2.96 -8.39
CA GLN A 57 20.75 2.48 -9.44
C GLN A 57 20.01 2.03 -10.72
N SER A 58 18.67 2.07 -10.73
CA SER A 58 17.85 1.73 -11.88
C SER A 58 17.53 2.95 -12.76
N ASP A 59 16.85 2.72 -13.88
CA ASP A 59 16.34 3.80 -14.74
C ASP A 59 15.00 4.40 -14.25
N TYR A 60 14.56 4.07 -13.03
CA TYR A 60 13.32 4.62 -12.48
C TYR A 60 13.45 6.14 -12.27
N PRO A 61 12.49 6.97 -12.75
CA PRO A 61 12.64 8.42 -12.65
C PRO A 61 12.68 8.93 -11.22
N MET A 62 13.79 9.56 -10.84
CA MET A 62 14.03 10.04 -9.47
C MET A 62 13.02 11.09 -8.98
N ASN A 63 12.45 11.89 -9.89
CA ASN A 63 11.38 12.84 -9.55
C ASN A 63 10.03 12.16 -9.23
N ARG A 64 9.92 10.86 -9.50
CA ARG A 64 8.77 10.00 -9.20
C ARG A 64 9.09 8.97 -8.11
N PHE A 65 10.31 8.96 -7.58
CA PHE A 65 10.73 8.07 -6.50
C PHE A 65 10.75 8.84 -5.18
N ILE A 66 9.99 8.35 -4.20
CA ILE A 66 9.82 8.97 -2.90
C ILE A 66 10.44 8.07 -1.84
N VAL A 67 11.42 8.63 -1.14
CA VAL A 67 11.91 8.11 0.14
C VAL A 67 11.43 9.09 1.22
N PRO A 68 10.40 8.74 2.00
CA PRO A 68 9.87 9.62 3.03
C PRO A 68 10.95 10.01 4.05
N PRO A 69 10.89 11.20 4.68
CA PRO A 69 11.73 11.56 5.82
C PRO A 69 11.80 10.45 6.88
N ASN A 70 12.98 10.25 7.48
CA ASN A 70 13.22 9.13 8.40
C ASN A 70 12.18 9.02 9.53
N GLU A 71 11.75 10.14 10.10
CA GLU A 71 10.75 10.17 11.18
C GLU A 71 9.39 9.58 10.78
N GLU A 72 9.01 9.71 9.51
CA GLU A 72 7.74 9.21 8.96
C GLU A 72 7.79 7.73 8.59
N GLN A 73 8.99 7.17 8.51
CA GLN A 73 9.20 5.75 8.25
C GLN A 73 8.93 4.88 9.50
N TYR A 74 8.49 5.47 10.61
CA TYR A 74 8.11 4.80 11.86
C TYR A 74 6.70 5.17 12.30
N GLU A 75 6.06 4.31 13.07
CA GLU A 75 4.78 4.63 13.69
C GLU A 75 4.92 5.86 14.62
N PRO A 76 3.89 6.74 14.69
CA PRO A 76 3.93 7.89 15.57
C PRO A 76 3.84 7.45 17.03
N ALA A 77 4.58 8.12 17.91
CA ALA A 77 4.64 7.78 19.34
C ALA A 77 3.26 7.85 20.03
N GLU A 78 2.34 8.68 19.52
CA GLU A 78 0.97 8.75 20.02
C GLU A 78 0.13 7.49 19.72
N HIS A 79 0.47 6.75 18.66
CA HIS A 79 -0.13 5.45 18.38
C HIS A 79 0.58 4.34 19.15
N ASN A 80 1.91 4.34 19.07
CA ASN A 80 2.76 3.32 19.63
C ASN A 80 4.06 3.94 20.16
N PRO A 81 4.25 4.03 21.50
CA PRO A 81 5.43 4.65 22.09
C PRO A 81 6.75 3.98 21.69
N SER A 82 6.73 2.69 21.32
CA SER A 82 7.91 1.98 20.84
C SER A 82 8.32 2.36 19.42
N ARG A 83 7.48 3.13 18.70
CA ARG A 83 7.69 3.59 17.32
C ARG A 83 8.26 2.49 16.41
N PRO A 84 7.60 1.32 16.29
CA PRO A 84 8.09 0.29 15.38
C PRO A 84 8.15 0.82 13.94
N ARG A 85 8.98 0.16 13.14
CA ARG A 85 9.14 0.52 11.73
C ARG A 85 7.80 0.41 10.99
N SER A 86 7.49 1.41 10.18
CA SER A 86 6.33 1.41 9.28
C SER A 86 6.55 0.40 8.14
N ASN A 87 5.63 0.34 7.18
CA ASN A 87 5.82 -0.39 5.93
C ASN A 87 5.53 0.53 4.72
N ALA A 88 6.09 0.20 3.56
CA ALA A 88 5.99 1.04 2.37
C ALA A 88 4.53 1.31 1.93
N GLY A 89 3.60 0.36 2.14
CA GLY A 89 2.18 0.56 1.84
C GLY A 89 1.55 1.67 2.67
N MET A 90 1.85 1.71 3.97
CA MET A 90 1.40 2.80 4.86
C MET A 90 2.01 4.14 4.46
N ASN A 91 3.29 4.16 4.10
CA ASN A 91 3.95 5.37 3.64
C ASN A 91 3.35 5.87 2.32
N ALA A 92 3.04 4.97 1.38
CA ALA A 92 2.37 5.32 0.14
C ALA A 92 0.99 5.94 0.35
N CYS A 93 0.22 5.45 1.34
CA CYS A 93 -1.02 6.11 1.76
C CYS A 93 -0.77 7.53 2.26
N PHE A 94 0.24 7.75 3.13
CA PHE A 94 0.56 9.11 3.62
C PHE A 94 1.00 10.05 2.49
N GLU A 95 1.79 9.57 1.54
CA GLU A 95 2.22 10.38 0.39
C GLU A 95 1.05 10.77 -0.52
N ALA A 96 0.07 9.88 -0.70
CA ALA A 96 -1.17 10.22 -1.39
C ALA A 96 -1.98 11.27 -0.60
N ILE A 97 -2.12 11.10 0.72
CA ILE A 97 -2.85 12.07 1.57
C ILE A 97 -2.19 13.46 1.54
N LYS A 98 -0.85 13.54 1.59
CA LYS A 98 -0.09 14.81 1.47
C LYS A 98 -0.26 15.49 0.11
N LYS A 99 -0.66 14.72 -0.92
CA LYS A 99 -1.02 15.21 -2.25
C LYS A 99 -2.52 15.48 -2.39
N ASP A 100 -3.22 15.57 -1.26
CA ASP A 100 -4.64 15.91 -1.13
C ASP A 100 -5.64 14.88 -1.68
N PHE A 101 -5.21 13.64 -1.93
CA PHE A 101 -6.13 12.58 -2.31
C PHE A 101 -7.10 12.23 -1.18
N LYS A 102 -8.37 12.06 -1.54
CA LYS A 102 -9.52 11.77 -0.66
C LYS A 102 -10.10 10.38 -0.90
N THR A 103 -9.83 9.73 -2.02
CA THR A 103 -10.21 8.32 -2.22
C THR A 103 -8.98 7.48 -2.54
N LEU A 104 -8.68 6.52 -1.65
CA LEU A 104 -7.54 5.62 -1.77
C LEU A 104 -8.03 4.18 -1.93
N TYR A 105 -7.75 3.58 -3.09
CA TYR A 105 -7.97 2.16 -3.34
C TYR A 105 -6.70 1.37 -3.06
N LEU A 106 -6.80 0.34 -2.22
CA LEU A 106 -5.65 -0.40 -1.70
C LEU A 106 -5.59 -1.80 -2.29
N PHE A 107 -4.53 -2.10 -3.05
CA PHE A 107 -4.33 -3.40 -3.71
C PHE A 107 -3.16 -4.15 -3.08
N GLY A 108 -3.31 -5.45 -2.78
CA GLY A 108 -2.21 -6.25 -2.24
C GLY A 108 -1.81 -5.90 -0.81
N PHE A 109 -2.73 -5.35 -0.02
CA PHE A 109 -2.55 -5.06 1.41
C PHE A 109 -2.93 -6.29 2.24
N ASP A 110 -2.22 -7.40 2.04
CA ASP A 110 -2.59 -8.71 2.60
C ASP A 110 -2.43 -8.79 4.13
N PHE A 111 -1.82 -7.80 4.78
CA PHE A 111 -1.73 -7.75 6.24
C PHE A 111 -3.10 -7.68 6.95
N ILE A 112 -4.18 -7.38 6.21
CA ILE A 112 -5.54 -7.43 6.75
C ILE A 112 -6.07 -8.86 6.85
N LEU A 113 -5.41 -9.84 6.25
CA LEU A 113 -5.87 -11.24 6.23
C LEU A 113 -5.30 -12.00 7.42
N GLU A 114 -6.08 -12.93 7.98
CA GLU A 114 -5.64 -13.78 9.12
C GLU A 114 -4.90 -15.04 8.68
N ASP A 115 -4.88 -15.34 7.38
CA ASP A 115 -4.31 -16.56 6.82
C ASP A 115 -2.78 -16.47 6.62
N GLU A 116 -2.18 -17.59 6.19
CA GLU A 116 -0.75 -17.63 5.84
C GLU A 116 -0.38 -16.75 4.64
N ILE A 117 -1.35 -16.27 3.85
CA ILE A 117 -1.08 -15.38 2.72
C ILE A 117 -0.64 -14.00 3.20
N SER A 118 -1.11 -13.60 4.38
CA SER A 118 -0.90 -12.28 4.96
C SER A 118 0.58 -11.89 5.09
N VAL A 119 1.46 -12.87 5.25
CA VAL A 119 2.91 -12.66 5.41
C VAL A 119 3.70 -12.84 4.11
N LYS A 120 3.04 -13.28 3.04
CA LYS A 120 3.70 -13.58 1.75
C LYS A 120 3.85 -12.32 0.91
N ASN A 121 4.93 -12.29 0.14
CA ASN A 121 5.26 -11.20 -0.76
C ASN A 121 5.50 -11.78 -2.17
N ILE A 122 5.04 -11.08 -3.21
CA ILE A 122 5.24 -11.50 -4.61
C ILE A 122 6.72 -11.58 -4.98
N TYR A 123 7.55 -10.76 -4.35
CA TYR A 123 8.99 -10.66 -4.58
C TYR A 123 9.83 -11.49 -3.61
N ASP A 124 9.23 -12.32 -2.74
CA ASP A 124 9.98 -13.20 -1.85
C ASP A 124 11.01 -14.03 -2.64
N THR A 125 12.22 -14.18 -2.12
CA THR A 125 13.39 -14.84 -2.74
C THR A 125 14.08 -14.10 -3.88
N THR A 126 13.68 -12.87 -4.20
CA THR A 126 14.39 -12.01 -5.17
C THR A 126 15.41 -11.09 -4.49
N SER A 127 16.20 -10.33 -5.28
CA SER A 127 17.10 -9.29 -4.76
C SER A 127 16.39 -8.40 -3.74
N CYS A 128 17.06 -8.07 -2.62
CA CYS A 128 16.52 -7.29 -1.50
C CYS A 128 15.34 -7.92 -0.73
N TYR A 129 14.86 -9.11 -1.10
CA TYR A 129 13.73 -9.82 -0.47
C TYR A 129 14.14 -11.21 0.03
N GLY A 130 15.12 -11.22 0.92
CA GLY A 130 15.58 -12.42 1.61
C GLY A 130 14.72 -12.77 2.85
N PRO A 131 14.99 -13.91 3.51
CA PRO A 131 14.29 -14.34 4.72
C PRO A 131 14.24 -13.27 5.83
N GLU A 132 15.24 -12.39 5.91
CA GLU A 132 15.34 -11.31 6.89
C GLU A 132 14.28 -10.21 6.71
N THR A 133 13.65 -10.13 5.54
CA THR A 133 12.62 -9.12 5.20
C THR A 133 11.19 -9.64 5.35
N ARG A 134 11.02 -10.92 5.72
CA ARG A 134 9.71 -11.55 5.81
C ARG A 134 8.93 -11.01 7.00
N ALA A 135 7.68 -10.66 6.75
CA ALA A 135 6.74 -10.32 7.81
C ALA A 135 6.36 -11.58 8.59
N ASN A 136 5.98 -11.38 9.85
CA ASN A 136 5.33 -12.40 10.67
C ASN A 136 3.90 -11.98 11.04
N HIS A 137 3.12 -12.90 11.63
CA HIS A 137 1.72 -12.64 11.97
C HIS A 137 1.53 -11.49 12.98
N ASN A 138 2.44 -11.35 13.97
CA ASN A 138 2.37 -10.23 14.92
C ASN A 138 2.60 -8.88 14.22
N ASP A 139 3.48 -8.84 13.21
CA ASP A 139 3.68 -7.64 12.40
C ASP A 139 2.38 -7.23 11.71
N ASN A 140 1.64 -8.19 11.16
CA ASN A 140 0.39 -7.91 10.44
C ASN A 140 -0.72 -7.41 11.36
N TYR A 141 -0.87 -7.99 12.56
CA TYR A 141 -1.80 -7.48 13.55
C TYR A 141 -1.46 -6.03 13.95
N ASN A 142 -0.17 -5.73 14.17
CA ASN A 142 0.27 -4.36 14.46
C ASN A 142 0.02 -3.41 13.27
N ARG A 143 0.28 -3.87 12.03
CA ARG A 143 -0.02 -3.09 10.82
C ARG A 143 -1.50 -2.80 10.65
N ALA A 144 -2.39 -3.75 10.95
CA ALA A 144 -3.83 -3.52 10.92
C ALA A 144 -4.27 -2.47 11.95
N ARG A 145 -3.70 -2.51 13.17
CA ARG A 145 -3.94 -1.48 14.20
C ARG A 145 -3.38 -0.11 13.81
N TYR A 146 -2.21 -0.09 13.19
CA TYR A 146 -1.62 1.15 12.70
C TYR A 146 -2.43 1.74 11.55
N PHE A 147 -2.93 0.90 10.65
CA PHE A 147 -3.85 1.29 9.59
C PHE A 147 -5.15 1.86 10.16
N GLU A 148 -5.76 1.21 11.15
CA GLU A 148 -6.96 1.74 11.82
C GLU A 148 -6.71 3.13 12.41
N TYR A 149 -5.56 3.34 13.05
CA TYR A 149 -5.17 4.64 13.58
C TYR A 149 -4.98 5.69 12.47
N MET A 150 -4.32 5.33 11.36
CA MET A 150 -4.16 6.22 10.20
C MET A 150 -5.54 6.64 9.64
N ALA A 151 -6.43 5.67 9.44
CA ALA A 151 -7.77 5.94 8.92
C ALA A 151 -8.55 6.90 9.83
N LYS A 152 -8.51 6.68 11.15
CA LYS A 152 -9.15 7.56 12.14
C LYS A 152 -8.58 8.97 12.19
N LYS A 153 -7.28 9.14 11.93
CA LYS A 153 -6.63 10.46 11.87
C LYS A 153 -6.92 11.24 10.58
N ASN A 154 -7.45 10.57 9.55
CA ASN A 154 -7.77 11.15 8.26
C ASN A 154 -9.24 10.87 7.89
N PRO A 155 -10.22 11.40 8.67
CA PRO A 155 -11.63 11.05 8.53
C PRO A 155 -12.27 11.51 7.22
N ASP A 156 -11.64 12.45 6.51
CA ASP A 156 -12.05 12.96 5.19
C ASP A 156 -11.51 12.13 4.03
N VAL A 157 -10.70 11.10 4.31
CA VAL A 157 -10.13 10.19 3.31
C VAL A 157 -10.85 8.85 3.36
N ASN A 158 -11.38 8.39 2.23
CA ASN A 158 -12.03 7.10 2.06
C ASN A 158 -10.99 6.05 1.65
N PHE A 159 -10.81 5.03 2.48
CA PHE A 159 -9.95 3.89 2.19
C PHE A 159 -10.78 2.70 1.73
N LYS A 160 -10.50 2.20 0.53
CA LYS A 160 -11.22 1.09 -0.10
C LYS A 160 -10.25 -0.06 -0.35
N PHE A 161 -10.30 -1.11 0.46
CA PHE A 161 -9.52 -2.33 0.19
C PHE A 161 -10.10 -3.05 -1.02
N VAL A 162 -9.28 -3.23 -2.05
CA VAL A 162 -9.68 -3.95 -3.26
C VAL A 162 -9.07 -5.34 -3.25
N VAL A 163 -9.92 -6.35 -3.14
CA VAL A 163 -9.53 -7.74 -2.81
C VAL A 163 -10.28 -8.75 -3.68
N PRO A 164 -9.75 -9.97 -3.89
CA PRO A 164 -10.49 -11.00 -4.58
C PRO A 164 -11.63 -11.55 -3.69
N ARG A 165 -12.61 -12.26 -4.27
CA ARG A 165 -13.72 -12.85 -3.47
C ARG A 165 -13.27 -14.01 -2.59
N ASP A 166 -12.27 -14.74 -3.04
CA ASP A 166 -11.74 -15.95 -2.38
C ASP A 166 -10.63 -15.60 -1.39
N ILE A 167 -10.90 -14.65 -0.50
CA ILE A 167 -10.02 -14.31 0.63
C ILE A 167 -10.46 -15.02 1.90
N GLY A 168 -9.48 -15.28 2.78
CA GLY A 168 -9.72 -15.80 4.11
C GLY A 168 -10.40 -14.80 5.05
N ILE A 169 -10.26 -15.04 6.35
CA ILE A 169 -10.77 -14.13 7.38
C ILE A 169 -10.00 -12.81 7.30
N ILE A 170 -10.70 -11.69 7.47
CA ILE A 170 -10.13 -10.35 7.48
C ILE A 170 -10.14 -9.82 8.92
N HIS A 171 -9.00 -9.31 9.39
CA HIS A 171 -8.90 -8.53 10.60
C HIS A 171 -9.84 -7.33 10.55
N LYS A 172 -10.67 -7.18 11.58
CA LYS A 172 -11.59 -6.06 11.66
C LYS A 172 -10.83 -4.74 11.84
N ILE A 173 -10.98 -3.83 10.89
CA ILE A 173 -10.54 -2.44 10.99
C ILE A 173 -11.75 -1.60 11.41
N ASN A 174 -11.73 -1.05 12.62
CA ASN A 174 -12.85 -0.30 13.20
C ASN A 174 -12.74 1.19 12.88
N SER A 175 -12.96 1.57 11.62
CA SER A 175 -13.02 2.98 11.19
C SER A 175 -14.11 3.18 10.14
N ASP A 176 -14.88 4.26 10.25
CA ASP A 176 -16.07 4.51 9.41
C ASP A 176 -15.72 4.82 7.94
N ASN A 177 -14.50 5.29 7.70
CA ASN A 177 -13.96 5.62 6.38
C ASN A 177 -13.16 4.47 5.75
N VAL A 178 -13.32 3.24 6.24
CA VAL A 178 -12.67 2.04 5.70
C VAL A 178 -13.71 1.07 5.19
N THR A 179 -13.66 0.76 3.90
CA THR A 179 -14.59 -0.14 3.23
C THR A 179 -13.84 -1.13 2.33
N GLY A 180 -14.56 -2.07 1.72
CA GLY A 180 -13.99 -3.07 0.82
C GLY A 180 -14.76 -3.14 -0.50
N VAL A 181 -14.05 -3.45 -1.58
CA VAL A 181 -14.59 -3.70 -2.92
C VAL A 181 -13.95 -4.98 -3.46
N PHE A 182 -14.73 -5.83 -4.12
CA PHE A 182 -14.20 -7.03 -4.75
C PHE A 182 -13.62 -6.73 -6.13
N TYR A 183 -12.55 -7.42 -6.54
CA TYR A 183 -11.92 -7.23 -7.85
C TYR A 183 -12.87 -7.36 -9.04
N ASP A 184 -13.87 -8.22 -8.95
CA ASP A 184 -14.86 -8.42 -10.02
C ASP A 184 -15.97 -7.36 -10.04
N SER A 185 -16.04 -6.54 -8.99
CA SER A 185 -17.00 -5.46 -8.82
C SER A 185 -16.32 -4.08 -8.92
N PHE A 186 -15.00 -4.05 -9.05
CA PHE A 186 -14.20 -2.84 -9.16
C PHE A 186 -13.98 -2.48 -10.63
N ASP A 187 -14.47 -1.31 -11.02
CA ASP A 187 -14.21 -0.69 -12.32
C ASP A 187 -13.53 0.67 -12.11
N PRO A 188 -12.22 0.79 -12.44
CA PRO A 188 -11.49 2.03 -12.22
C PRO A 188 -11.99 3.19 -13.08
N GLU A 189 -12.59 2.92 -14.25
CA GLU A 189 -13.14 3.98 -15.11
C GLU A 189 -14.32 4.66 -14.43
N TRP A 190 -15.28 3.88 -13.94
CA TRP A 190 -16.46 4.40 -13.23
C TRP A 190 -16.09 5.08 -11.92
N GLU A 191 -15.13 4.53 -11.16
CA GLU A 191 -14.71 5.11 -9.89
C GLU A 191 -13.96 6.44 -10.08
N SER A 192 -13.35 6.68 -11.25
CA SER A 192 -12.71 7.95 -11.61
C SER A 192 -13.70 9.06 -11.98
N GLU A 193 -14.89 8.72 -12.49
CA GLU A 193 -15.93 9.68 -12.89
C GLU A 193 -16.75 10.22 -11.71
N LEU A 194 -16.64 9.62 -10.52
CA LEU A 194 -17.35 10.03 -9.31
C LEU A 194 -16.72 11.23 -8.59
N HIS A 195 -15.62 11.78 -9.11
CA HIS A 195 -14.78 12.80 -8.48
C HIS A 195 -14.46 13.95 -9.43
#